data_AF-A0A0D2HTX8-F1
#
_entry.id   AF-A0A0D2HTX8-F1
#
_cell.length_a   1.000
_cell.length_b   1.000
_cell.length_c   1.000
_cell.angle_alpha   90.00
_cell.angle_beta   90.00
_cell.angle_gamma   90.00
#
_symmetry.space_group_name_H-M   'P 1'
#
loop_
_entity.id
_entity.type
_entity.pdbx_description
1 polymer ?
#
loop_
_entity_poly.entity_id
_entity_poly.type
_entity_poly.pdbx_seq_one_letter_code
_entity_poly.pdbx_strand_id
1 'polypeptide(L)'
;MPEIVLAYGVSDEYSFVFHRSATLFERRRDKIVSTVVSTFTAAYVLGWDLFFCPEQEGVKEGAKQQEEGEEKDESARPAAAQKSKMLSMDMLPTFDGRAVCYPSWGNLRDYLSWRQVDCHINNLYNTTFWALVQQGGMTHTAAEEFLKGTVSSDKNEILFSRFGINYNDEPDMFKKGSVVLREYMLKKGGEEGDVRGTGEVKHEHERNVDEDNEDGSSAVPEPAVSKTQAEKIRKARKKAQVVTKHIDIIRDDFWSQRPWLRSGKPGETGG
;
A
#
# COMPACT_ATOMS: atom_id res chain seq x y z
N MET A 1 -12.58 -3.33 6.57
CA MET A 1 -12.49 -4.52 7.46
C MET A 1 -11.37 -4.31 8.48
N PRO A 2 -11.60 -4.45 9.81
CA PRO A 2 -10.61 -4.11 10.84
C PRO A 2 -9.57 -5.22 11.14
N GLU A 3 -9.73 -6.41 10.58
CA GLU A 3 -8.79 -7.53 10.74
C GLU A 3 -7.64 -7.52 9.70
N ILE A 4 -7.76 -6.66 8.69
CA ILE A 4 -6.67 -6.29 7.79
C ILE A 4 -5.71 -5.37 8.58
N VAL A 5 -4.45 -5.79 8.68
CA VAL A 5 -3.39 -5.08 9.44
C VAL A 5 -2.47 -4.27 8.53
N LEU A 6 -2.26 -4.76 7.31
CA LEU A 6 -1.41 -4.20 6.28
C LEU A 6 -2.06 -4.50 4.93
N ALA A 7 -1.90 -3.60 3.97
CA ALA A 7 -2.21 -3.83 2.58
C ALA A 7 -1.13 -3.16 1.71
N TYR A 8 -0.86 -3.74 0.54
CA TYR A 8 0.17 -3.27 -0.39
C TYR A 8 -0.41 -3.25 -1.81
N GLY A 9 -0.37 -2.09 -2.47
CA GLY A 9 -0.85 -1.90 -3.83
C GLY A 9 0.25 -1.44 -4.79
N VAL A 10 0.24 -1.98 -6.01
CA VAL A 10 1.14 -1.65 -7.10
C VAL A 10 0.41 -1.91 -8.43
N SER A 11 0.55 -1.01 -9.41
CA SER A 11 -0.16 -1.11 -10.69
C SER A 11 -1.67 -1.29 -10.46
N ASP A 12 -2.21 -2.40 -10.94
CA ASP A 12 -3.59 -2.89 -10.87
C ASP A 12 -3.79 -3.97 -9.78
N GLU A 13 -2.74 -4.37 -9.06
CA GLU A 13 -2.78 -5.35 -7.97
C GLU A 13 -2.92 -4.72 -6.57
N TYR A 14 -3.64 -5.40 -5.68
CA TYR A 14 -3.68 -5.08 -4.25
C TYR A 14 -3.66 -6.33 -3.36
N SER A 15 -2.69 -6.38 -2.45
CA SER A 15 -2.50 -7.44 -1.45
C SER A 15 -3.08 -7.02 -0.10
N PHE A 16 -3.93 -7.84 0.52
CA PHE A 16 -4.53 -7.55 1.83
C PHE A 16 -4.14 -8.59 2.90
N VAL A 17 -3.40 -8.16 3.92
CA VAL A 17 -2.88 -9.03 4.98
C VAL A 17 -3.86 -9.05 6.16
N PHE A 18 -4.47 -10.22 6.38
CA PHE A 18 -5.22 -10.52 7.60
C PHE A 18 -4.28 -11.06 8.68
N HIS A 19 -4.42 -10.59 9.92
CA HIS A 19 -3.60 -11.11 11.02
C HIS A 19 -3.82 -12.62 11.24
N ARG A 20 -2.80 -13.37 11.67
CA ARG A 20 -2.92 -14.83 11.90
C ARG A 20 -4.09 -15.20 12.81
N SER A 21 -4.39 -14.37 13.81
CA SER A 21 -5.52 -14.52 14.75
C SER A 21 -6.90 -14.08 14.21
N ALA A 22 -7.03 -13.78 12.92
CA ALA A 22 -8.30 -13.35 12.32
C ALA A 22 -9.36 -14.47 12.41
N THR A 23 -10.60 -14.08 12.73
CA THR A 23 -11.77 -14.97 12.83
C THR A 23 -12.89 -14.56 11.87
N LEU A 24 -12.68 -13.53 11.05
CA LEU A 24 -13.63 -13.09 10.01
C LEU A 24 -14.16 -14.27 9.19
N PHE A 25 -15.49 -14.37 9.10
CA PHE A 25 -16.22 -15.44 8.41
C PHE A 25 -15.80 -16.88 8.76
N GLU A 26 -15.32 -17.11 9.99
CA GLU A 26 -14.75 -18.41 10.42
C GLU A 26 -13.58 -18.85 9.53
N ARG A 27 -12.83 -17.89 8.98
CA ARG A 27 -11.71 -18.11 8.05
C ARG A 27 -12.10 -18.81 6.73
N ARG A 28 -13.39 -18.85 6.38
CA ARG A 28 -13.87 -19.40 5.10
C ARG A 28 -13.32 -18.58 3.93
N ARG A 29 -12.38 -19.18 3.19
CA ARG A 29 -11.70 -18.61 2.01
C ARG A 29 -12.67 -17.83 1.11
N ASP A 30 -13.73 -18.48 0.65
CA ASP A 30 -14.60 -17.92 -0.39
C ASP A 30 -15.36 -16.69 0.11
N LYS A 31 -15.72 -16.65 1.40
CA LYS A 31 -16.34 -15.48 2.02
C LYS A 31 -15.34 -14.34 2.20
N ILE A 32 -14.09 -14.61 2.56
CA ILE A 32 -13.04 -13.58 2.64
C ILE A 32 -12.78 -13.00 1.25
N VAL A 33 -12.50 -13.85 0.25
CA VAL A 33 -12.19 -13.41 -1.12
C VAL A 33 -13.36 -12.63 -1.73
N SER A 34 -14.57 -13.20 -1.75
CA SER A 34 -15.74 -12.52 -2.34
C SER A 34 -16.07 -11.19 -1.64
N THR A 35 -15.89 -11.09 -0.31
CA THR A 35 -16.11 -9.83 0.41
C THR A 35 -15.04 -8.80 0.07
N VAL A 36 -13.76 -9.17 0.03
CA VAL A 36 -12.67 -8.25 -0.33
C VAL A 36 -12.84 -7.74 -1.75
N VAL A 37 -13.01 -8.64 -2.72
CA VAL A 37 -13.18 -8.29 -4.14
C VAL A 37 -14.40 -7.39 -4.34
N SER A 38 -15.59 -7.80 -3.91
CA SER A 38 -16.80 -6.99 -4.10
C SER A 38 -16.74 -5.63 -3.40
N THR A 39 -16.13 -5.55 -2.20
CA THR A 39 -15.91 -4.26 -1.52
C THR A 39 -14.92 -3.38 -2.29
N PHE A 40 -13.86 -3.96 -2.84
CA PHE A 40 -12.85 -3.22 -3.61
C PHE A 40 -13.42 -2.73 -4.95
N THR A 41 -14.11 -3.58 -5.71
CA THR A 41 -14.83 -3.19 -6.93
C THR A 41 -15.81 -2.04 -6.67
N ALA A 42 -16.64 -2.16 -5.62
CA ALA A 42 -17.59 -1.11 -5.28
C ALA A 42 -16.89 0.19 -4.88
N ALA A 43 -15.82 0.13 -4.08
CA ALA A 43 -15.04 1.30 -3.69
C ALA A 43 -14.32 1.96 -4.89
N TYR A 44 -13.83 1.17 -5.85
CA TYR A 44 -13.18 1.66 -7.06
C TYR A 44 -14.18 2.38 -7.97
N VAL A 45 -15.37 1.81 -8.18
CA VAL A 45 -16.46 2.46 -8.94
C VAL A 45 -16.93 3.74 -8.26
N LEU A 46 -17.16 3.72 -6.93
CA LEU A 46 -17.57 4.91 -6.16
C LEU A 46 -16.48 5.99 -6.10
N GLY A 47 -15.21 5.59 -6.12
CA GLY A 47 -14.08 6.51 -6.12
C GLY A 47 -13.72 7.08 -7.49
N TRP A 48 -14.16 6.46 -8.58
CA TRP A 48 -13.75 6.80 -9.94
C TRP A 48 -13.92 8.27 -10.28
N ASP A 49 -15.12 8.82 -10.06
CA ASP A 49 -15.43 10.21 -10.41
C ASP A 49 -14.61 11.21 -9.59
N LEU A 50 -14.20 10.86 -8.36
CA LEU A 50 -13.35 11.71 -7.52
C LEU A 50 -11.94 11.94 -8.10
N PHE A 51 -11.44 11.01 -8.92
CA PHE A 51 -10.10 11.07 -9.52
C PHE A 51 -10.13 11.41 -11.01
N PHE A 52 -11.12 10.93 -11.76
CA PHE A 52 -11.19 11.09 -13.21
C PHE A 52 -12.18 12.16 -13.67
N CYS A 53 -13.16 12.53 -12.84
CA CYS A 53 -14.20 13.51 -13.13
C CYS A 53 -14.26 14.65 -12.08
N PRO A 54 -13.14 15.26 -11.64
CA PRO A 54 -13.20 16.35 -10.66
C PRO A 54 -14.05 17.50 -11.23
N GLU A 55 -15.04 17.94 -10.45
CA GLU A 55 -15.79 19.16 -10.78
C GLU A 55 -14.81 20.32 -10.87
N GLN A 56 -14.89 21.10 -11.95
CA GLN A 56 -14.20 22.39 -12.00
C GLN A 56 -14.90 23.33 -11.03
N GLU A 57 -14.30 23.54 -9.84
CA GLU A 57 -14.73 24.60 -8.93
C GLU A 57 -14.69 25.93 -9.69
N GLY A 58 -15.88 26.44 -10.01
CA GLY A 58 -16.04 27.54 -10.95
C GLY A 58 -15.58 28.86 -10.35
N VAL A 59 -14.55 29.47 -10.94
CA VAL A 59 -14.28 30.89 -10.78
C VAL A 59 -15.49 31.68 -11.30
N LYS A 60 -16.37 32.10 -10.38
CA LYS A 60 -17.50 32.99 -10.64
C LYS A 60 -17.30 34.32 -9.93
N GLU A 61 -16.42 35.16 -10.47
CA GLU A 61 -16.43 36.61 -10.19
C GLU A 61 -16.26 37.41 -11.47
N GLY A 62 -16.96 38.55 -11.57
CA GLY A 62 -16.63 39.61 -12.53
C GLY A 62 -17.27 39.57 -13.92
N ALA A 63 -18.60 39.66 -14.00
CA ALA A 63 -19.25 40.04 -15.27
C ALA A 63 -19.14 41.57 -15.51
N LYS A 64 -18.55 41.97 -16.64
CA LYS A 64 -18.95 43.17 -17.45
C LYS A 64 -18.17 43.25 -18.77
N GLN A 65 -18.92 43.20 -19.89
CA GLN A 65 -18.86 44.06 -21.10
C GLN A 65 -17.45 44.44 -21.65
N GLN A 66 -17.08 44.24 -22.91
CA GLN A 66 -17.79 44.00 -24.20
C GLN A 66 -16.83 43.25 -25.19
N GLU A 67 -17.08 42.95 -26.47
CA GLU A 67 -18.01 43.48 -27.50
C GLU A 67 -18.54 42.36 -28.45
N GLU A 68 -18.25 42.40 -29.77
CA GLU A 68 -18.82 41.59 -30.87
C GLU A 68 -17.82 40.62 -31.56
N GLY A 69 -18.29 39.46 -32.07
CA GLY A 69 -17.56 38.64 -33.06
C GLY A 69 -17.96 37.16 -33.19
N GLU A 70 -18.58 36.80 -34.32
CA GLU A 70 -18.81 35.43 -34.89
C GLU A 70 -19.30 34.28 -33.98
N GLU A 71 -20.54 33.83 -34.19
CA GLU A 71 -21.02 32.53 -33.69
C GLU A 71 -20.25 31.34 -34.32
N LYS A 72 -19.37 30.73 -33.54
CA LYS A 72 -19.07 29.29 -33.66
C LYS A 72 -19.44 28.63 -32.34
N ASP A 73 -20.26 27.59 -32.41
CA ASP A 73 -20.69 26.82 -31.24
C ASP A 73 -19.54 25.97 -30.69
N GLU A 74 -18.70 26.58 -29.84
CA GLU A 74 -17.69 25.88 -29.03
C GLU A 74 -18.26 25.35 -27.70
N SER A 75 -19.55 25.58 -27.42
CA SER A 75 -20.19 25.22 -26.14
C SER A 75 -20.36 23.71 -25.93
N ALA A 76 -20.35 22.93 -27.01
CA ALA A 76 -20.57 21.47 -26.98
C ALA A 76 -19.33 20.63 -26.60
N ARG A 77 -18.11 21.20 -26.62
CA ARG A 77 -16.86 20.46 -26.37
C ARG A 77 -16.66 19.92 -24.94
N PRO A 78 -16.98 20.62 -23.83
CA PRO A 78 -16.72 20.09 -22.49
C PRO A 78 -17.57 18.85 -22.17
N ALA A 79 -18.85 18.84 -22.54
CA ALA A 79 -19.77 17.75 -22.20
C ALA A 79 -19.37 16.39 -22.83
N ALA A 80 -18.89 16.40 -24.08
CA ALA A 80 -18.45 15.17 -24.76
C ALA A 80 -17.17 14.59 -24.14
N ALA A 81 -16.18 15.45 -23.83
CA ALA A 81 -14.95 15.04 -23.18
C ALA A 81 -15.18 14.54 -21.73
N GLN A 82 -16.12 15.15 -21.01
CA GLN A 82 -16.48 14.73 -19.66
C GLN A 82 -17.24 13.40 -19.66
N LYS A 83 -18.16 13.19 -20.62
CA LYS A 83 -18.86 11.91 -20.81
C LYS A 83 -17.90 10.75 -21.17
N SER A 84 -16.78 11.05 -21.84
CA SER A 84 -15.72 10.07 -22.13
C SER A 84 -14.92 9.60 -20.90
N LYS A 85 -15.01 10.31 -19.76
CA LYS A 85 -14.29 9.95 -18.53
C LYS A 85 -15.17 9.21 -17.51
N MET A 86 -16.49 9.23 -17.68
CA MET A 86 -17.41 8.45 -16.85
C MET A 86 -17.31 6.96 -17.19
N LEU A 87 -17.54 6.09 -16.20
CA LEU A 87 -17.60 4.65 -16.42
C LEU A 87 -18.78 4.29 -17.34
N SER A 88 -18.51 3.57 -18.43
CA SER A 88 -19.55 2.87 -19.20
C SER A 88 -19.87 1.52 -18.56
N MET A 89 -21.11 1.06 -18.70
CA MET A 89 -21.53 -0.30 -18.34
C MET A 89 -20.76 -1.38 -19.12
N ASP A 90 -20.24 -1.05 -20.32
CA ASP A 90 -19.47 -1.97 -21.17
C ASP A 90 -18.04 -2.21 -20.65
N MET A 91 -17.51 -1.29 -19.85
CA MET A 91 -16.10 -1.25 -19.41
C MET A 91 -16.00 -1.00 -17.90
N LEU A 92 -16.82 -1.71 -17.12
CA LEU A 92 -16.75 -1.65 -15.67
C LEU A 92 -15.44 -2.30 -15.16
N PRO A 93 -14.79 -1.69 -14.15
CA PRO A 93 -13.58 -2.25 -13.55
C PRO A 93 -13.92 -3.57 -12.85
N THR A 94 -13.18 -4.62 -13.18
CA THR A 94 -13.34 -5.96 -12.60
C THR A 94 -12.02 -6.42 -11.99
N PHE A 95 -12.11 -7.17 -10.90
CA PHE A 95 -10.96 -7.64 -10.14
C PHE A 95 -11.12 -9.14 -9.86
N ASP A 96 -10.06 -9.93 -10.08
CA ASP A 96 -9.98 -11.28 -9.54
C ASP A 96 -9.60 -11.25 -8.05
N GLY A 97 -9.52 -12.42 -7.43
CA GLY A 97 -9.07 -12.50 -6.05
C GLY A 97 -8.71 -13.92 -5.65
N ARG A 98 -7.61 -14.02 -4.90
CA ARG A 98 -7.12 -15.29 -4.33
C ARG A 98 -6.74 -15.10 -2.87
N ALA A 99 -6.81 -16.17 -2.10
CA ALA A 99 -6.31 -16.20 -0.73
C ALA A 99 -5.12 -17.17 -0.68
N VAL A 100 -4.03 -16.73 -0.06
CA VAL A 100 -2.81 -17.51 0.17
C VAL A 100 -2.53 -17.52 1.66
N CYS A 101 -2.14 -18.67 2.20
CA CYS A 101 -1.79 -18.83 3.61
C CYS A 101 -0.26 -18.92 3.73
N TYR A 102 0.35 -17.96 4.43
CA TYR A 102 1.76 -18.01 4.81
C TYR A 102 1.89 -18.61 6.22
N PRO A 103 2.63 -19.73 6.41
CA PRO A 103 2.70 -20.41 7.70
C PRO A 103 3.57 -19.66 8.72
N SER A 104 4.67 -19.05 8.27
CA SER A 104 5.59 -18.27 9.11
C SER A 104 5.53 -16.78 8.81
N TRP A 105 6.06 -15.97 9.73
CA TRP A 105 6.25 -14.53 9.55
C TRP A 105 7.26 -14.21 8.44
N GLY A 106 8.29 -15.06 8.28
CA GLY A 106 9.28 -14.95 7.19
C GLY A 106 8.60 -15.00 5.83
N ASN A 107 7.80 -16.04 5.54
CA ASN A 107 7.19 -16.19 4.22
C ASN A 107 6.24 -15.03 3.85
N LEU A 108 5.58 -14.40 4.83
CA LEU A 108 4.78 -13.20 4.60
C LEU A 108 5.66 -11.99 4.24
N ARG A 109 6.81 -11.81 4.90
CA ARG A 109 7.79 -10.78 4.56
C ARG A 109 8.39 -11.03 3.17
N ASP A 110 8.75 -12.27 2.86
CA ASP A 110 9.32 -12.66 1.56
C ASP A 110 8.34 -12.33 0.43
N TYR A 111 7.06 -12.67 0.59
CA TYR A 111 6.00 -12.34 -0.37
C TYR A 111 5.86 -10.83 -0.60
N LEU A 112 5.79 -10.03 0.46
CA LEU A 112 5.63 -8.58 0.34
C LEU A 112 6.88 -7.90 -0.22
N SER A 113 8.06 -8.42 0.13
CA SER A 113 9.35 -7.98 -0.43
C SER A 113 9.41 -8.29 -1.92
N TRP A 114 8.99 -9.49 -2.33
CA TRP A 114 8.89 -9.88 -3.74
C TRP A 114 7.93 -8.98 -4.52
N ARG A 115 6.75 -8.65 -3.98
CA ARG A 115 5.81 -7.69 -4.61
C ARG A 115 6.42 -6.28 -4.75
N GLN A 116 7.25 -5.82 -3.80
CA GLN A 116 7.91 -4.50 -3.92
C GLN A 116 9.14 -4.52 -4.85
N VAL A 117 9.89 -5.62 -4.92
CA VAL A 117 10.95 -5.79 -5.93
C VAL A 117 10.35 -5.81 -7.34
N ASP A 118 9.24 -6.52 -7.52
CA ASP A 118 8.50 -6.56 -8.79
C ASP A 118 7.97 -5.16 -9.19
N CYS A 119 7.44 -4.38 -8.24
CA CYS A 119 7.10 -2.97 -8.43
C CYS A 119 8.28 -2.16 -9.00
N HIS A 120 9.47 -2.28 -8.39
CA HIS A 120 10.64 -1.52 -8.80
C HIS A 120 11.12 -1.91 -10.21
N ILE A 121 11.15 -3.21 -10.52
CA ILE A 121 11.57 -3.73 -11.84
C ILE A 121 10.60 -3.29 -12.93
N ASN A 122 9.30 -3.48 -12.71
CA ASN A 122 8.27 -3.15 -13.69
C ASN A 122 8.17 -1.64 -13.90
N ASN A 123 8.30 -0.83 -12.84
CA ASN A 123 8.33 0.63 -12.98
C ASN A 123 9.56 1.12 -13.77
N LEU A 124 10.78 0.66 -13.44
CA LEU A 124 11.99 1.04 -14.18
C LEU A 124 11.90 0.64 -15.67
N TYR A 125 11.37 -0.55 -15.96
CA TYR A 125 11.12 -0.98 -17.34
C TYR A 125 10.11 -0.04 -18.04
N ASN A 126 8.96 0.20 -17.42
CA ASN A 126 7.88 1.01 -17.99
C ASN A 126 8.29 2.47 -18.21
N THR A 127 8.97 3.12 -17.25
CA THR A 127 9.50 4.48 -17.41
C THR A 127 10.46 4.55 -18.60
N THR A 128 11.36 3.56 -18.75
CA THR A 128 12.31 3.51 -19.87
C THR A 128 11.61 3.25 -21.21
N PHE A 129 10.67 2.30 -21.24
CA PHE A 129 9.88 1.94 -22.41
C PHE A 129 9.06 3.13 -22.92
N TRP A 130 8.32 3.81 -22.04
CA TRP A 130 7.50 4.95 -22.44
C TRP A 130 8.33 6.18 -22.79
N ALA A 131 9.50 6.39 -22.19
CA ALA A 131 10.44 7.41 -22.66
C ALA A 131 10.92 7.13 -24.10
N LEU A 132 11.31 5.87 -24.41
CA LEU A 132 11.71 5.46 -25.76
C LEU A 132 10.58 5.64 -26.79
N VAL A 133 9.34 5.32 -26.43
CA VAL A 133 8.18 5.46 -27.33
C VAL A 133 7.74 6.92 -27.48
N GLN A 134 7.47 7.62 -26.38
CA GLN A 134 6.82 8.95 -26.41
C GLN A 134 7.80 10.10 -26.68
N GLN A 135 9.05 9.99 -26.18
CA GLN A 135 10.08 11.02 -26.36
C GLN A 135 11.11 10.62 -27.43
N GLY A 136 11.47 9.33 -27.47
CA GLY A 136 12.42 8.77 -28.46
C GLY A 136 11.80 8.44 -29.82
N GLY A 137 10.47 8.48 -29.96
CA GLY A 137 9.76 8.20 -31.22
C GLY A 137 9.84 6.75 -31.69
N MET A 138 10.23 5.80 -30.81
CA MET A 138 10.27 4.38 -31.17
C MET A 138 8.85 3.79 -31.27
N THR A 139 8.67 2.80 -32.14
CA THR A 139 7.47 1.95 -32.09
C THR A 139 7.53 1.04 -30.86
N HIS A 140 6.38 0.56 -30.39
CA HIS A 140 6.29 -0.31 -29.21
C HIS A 140 7.20 -1.55 -29.36
N THR A 141 7.14 -2.23 -30.51
CA THR A 141 7.97 -3.41 -30.80
C THR A 141 9.46 -3.08 -30.86
N ALA A 142 9.84 -1.90 -31.37
CA ALA A 142 11.24 -1.48 -31.41
C ALA A 142 11.78 -1.16 -30.01
N ALA A 143 10.97 -0.52 -29.15
CA ALA A 143 11.34 -0.26 -27.77
C ALA A 143 11.46 -1.55 -26.93
N GLU A 144 10.57 -2.52 -27.14
CA GLU A 144 10.62 -3.83 -26.48
C GLU A 144 11.87 -4.62 -26.86
N GLU A 145 12.17 -4.76 -28.17
CA GLU A 145 13.37 -5.48 -28.62
C GLU A 145 14.66 -4.73 -28.23
N PHE A 146 14.64 -3.40 -28.15
CA PHE A 146 15.77 -2.59 -27.67
C PHE A 146 16.04 -2.76 -26.16
N LEU A 147 14.99 -2.95 -25.34
CA LEU A 147 15.14 -3.19 -23.89
C LEU A 147 15.43 -4.66 -23.53
N LYS A 148 15.28 -5.58 -24.49
CA LYS A 148 15.52 -7.01 -24.30
C LYS A 148 16.96 -7.31 -23.92
N GLY A 149 17.14 -8.08 -22.84
CA GLY A 149 18.46 -8.43 -22.31
C GLY A 149 19.17 -7.31 -21.53
N THR A 150 18.65 -6.07 -21.52
CA THR A 150 19.22 -4.99 -20.71
C THR A 150 19.02 -5.24 -19.22
N VAL A 151 20.00 -4.86 -18.39
CA VAL A 151 19.90 -4.90 -16.92
C VAL A 151 19.38 -3.56 -16.37
N SER A 152 19.38 -3.39 -15.04
CA SER A 152 18.86 -2.16 -14.41
C SER A 152 19.79 -0.96 -14.61
N SER A 153 21.11 -1.15 -14.67
CA SER A 153 22.06 -0.06 -14.95
C SER A 153 21.81 0.57 -16.32
N ASP A 154 21.66 -0.25 -17.35
CA ASP A 154 21.49 0.20 -18.72
C ASP A 154 20.21 1.03 -18.88
N LYS A 155 19.11 0.62 -18.21
CA LYS A 155 17.85 1.38 -18.18
C LYS A 155 18.02 2.76 -17.53
N ASN A 156 18.74 2.83 -16.40
CA ASN A 156 19.07 4.10 -15.76
C ASN A 156 19.95 4.97 -16.67
N GLU A 157 20.94 4.39 -17.35
CA GLU A 157 21.78 5.11 -18.30
C GLU A 157 21.00 5.60 -19.53
N ILE A 158 20.07 4.80 -20.08
CA ILE A 158 19.17 5.19 -21.16
C ILE A 158 18.30 6.38 -20.74
N LEU A 159 17.66 6.31 -19.56
CA LEU A 159 16.84 7.38 -19.01
C LEU A 159 17.64 8.69 -18.83
N PHE A 160 18.82 8.60 -18.21
CA PHE A 160 19.64 9.77 -17.93
C PHE A 160 20.27 10.37 -19.20
N SER A 161 20.94 9.55 -20.02
CA SER A 161 21.73 10.04 -21.17
C SER A 161 20.89 10.50 -22.35
N ARG A 162 19.72 9.88 -22.61
CA ARG A 162 18.88 10.20 -23.78
C ARG A 162 17.73 11.14 -23.46
N PHE A 163 17.21 11.08 -22.23
CA PHE A 163 15.97 11.78 -21.85
C PHE A 163 16.19 12.76 -20.68
N GLY A 164 17.37 12.80 -20.06
CA GLY A 164 17.63 13.64 -18.88
C GLY A 164 16.87 13.21 -17.63
N ILE A 165 16.31 12.00 -17.61
CA ILE A 165 15.48 11.50 -16.52
C ILE A 165 16.37 10.79 -15.49
N ASN A 166 16.46 11.33 -14.28
CA ASN A 166 17.00 10.62 -13.13
C ASN A 166 15.90 9.79 -12.48
N TYR A 167 15.94 8.46 -12.66
CA TYR A 167 14.94 7.55 -12.09
C TYR A 167 14.83 7.63 -10.56
N ASN A 168 15.87 8.10 -9.85
CA ASN A 168 15.79 8.28 -8.39
C ASN A 168 14.85 9.42 -7.97
N ASP A 169 14.59 10.38 -8.87
CA ASP A 169 13.73 11.55 -8.61
C ASP A 169 12.25 11.28 -8.97
N GLU A 170 11.94 10.15 -9.62
CA GLU A 170 10.57 9.70 -9.86
C GLU A 170 9.79 9.57 -8.53
N PRO A 171 8.46 9.84 -8.49
CA PRO A 171 7.66 9.72 -7.28
C PRO A 171 7.81 8.36 -6.59
N ASP A 172 8.00 8.39 -5.27
CA ASP A 172 8.14 7.18 -4.45
C ASP A 172 6.95 6.21 -4.57
N MET A 173 5.76 6.72 -4.86
CA MET A 173 4.57 5.91 -5.15
C MET A 173 4.76 4.98 -6.36
N PHE A 174 5.48 5.41 -7.39
CA PHE A 174 5.77 4.61 -8.58
C PHE A 174 6.92 3.62 -8.34
N LYS A 175 7.98 4.08 -7.65
CA LYS A 175 9.17 3.25 -7.37
C LYS A 175 8.95 2.18 -6.30
N LYS A 176 8.05 2.42 -5.32
CA LYS A 176 7.88 1.62 -4.09
C LYS A 176 6.45 1.09 -3.89
N GLY A 177 5.47 1.55 -4.67
CA GLY A 177 4.05 1.23 -4.50
C GLY A 177 3.40 1.95 -3.32
N SER A 178 2.24 1.46 -2.88
CA SER A 178 1.44 2.05 -1.81
C SER A 178 1.22 1.08 -0.66
N VAL A 179 1.78 1.41 0.50
CA VAL A 179 1.62 0.66 1.75
C VAL A 179 0.51 1.29 2.57
N VAL A 180 -0.60 0.57 2.78
CA VAL A 180 -1.72 1.03 3.62
C VAL A 180 -1.76 0.24 4.91
N LEU A 181 -1.67 0.93 6.05
CA LEU A 181 -1.60 0.29 7.36
C LEU A 181 -2.33 1.08 8.45
N ARG A 182 -2.61 0.42 9.57
CA ARG A 182 -3.11 1.08 10.79
C ARG A 182 -1.94 1.51 11.64
N GLU A 183 -1.83 2.81 11.91
CA GLU A 183 -0.81 3.33 12.83
C GLU A 183 -1.28 3.32 14.29
N TYR A 184 -0.32 3.03 15.15
CA TYR A 184 -0.42 3.10 16.59
C TYR A 184 0.87 3.77 17.09
N MET A 185 0.76 4.59 18.13
CA MET A 185 1.90 5.16 18.81
C MET A 185 2.63 4.05 19.57
N LEU A 186 3.94 3.99 19.41
CA LEU A 186 4.80 3.24 20.33
C LEU A 186 4.91 4.04 21.63
N LYS A 187 4.81 3.34 22.78
CA LYS A 187 5.31 3.92 24.03
C LYS A 187 6.81 4.13 23.88
N LYS A 188 7.29 5.35 24.10
CA LYS A 188 8.63 5.49 24.69
C LYS A 188 8.59 4.78 26.04
N GLY A 189 9.62 3.98 26.33
CA GLY A 189 9.73 3.29 27.62
C GLY A 189 9.59 4.30 28.76
N GLY A 190 8.82 3.93 29.78
CA GLY A 190 8.62 4.79 30.94
C GLY A 190 9.87 4.85 31.80
N GLU A 191 10.29 6.08 32.11
CA GLU A 191 10.85 6.52 33.39
C GLU A 191 11.92 5.64 34.04
N GLU A 192 13.18 6.05 33.90
CA GLU A 192 14.22 5.77 34.90
C GLU A 192 13.83 6.44 36.23
N GLY A 193 13.19 5.67 37.12
CA GLY A 193 12.87 6.11 38.47
C GLY A 193 14.07 5.96 39.41
N ASP A 194 14.68 7.08 39.81
CA ASP A 194 15.68 7.13 40.89
C ASP A 194 15.06 6.68 42.22
N VAL A 195 15.55 5.56 42.77
CA VAL A 195 15.33 5.19 44.18
C VAL A 195 16.63 4.66 44.79
N ARG A 196 17.38 5.56 45.45
CA ARG A 196 18.32 5.17 46.50
C ARG A 196 17.56 4.58 47.69
N GLY A 197 17.81 3.31 48.04
CA GLY A 197 17.24 2.74 49.28
C GLY A 197 17.36 1.23 49.48
N THR A 198 18.57 0.74 49.76
CA THR A 198 18.89 -0.45 50.60
C THR A 198 17.88 -1.61 50.72
N GLY A 199 18.26 -2.83 50.31
CA GLY A 199 17.69 -4.04 50.93
C GLY A 199 17.68 -5.32 50.09
N GLU A 200 18.67 -6.18 50.34
CA GLU A 200 18.68 -7.64 50.12
C GLU A 200 18.61 -8.23 48.70
N VAL A 201 19.38 -9.32 48.55
CA VAL A 201 19.69 -9.99 47.28
C VAL A 201 18.68 -11.10 47.00
N LYS A 202 18.12 -11.14 45.79
CA LYS A 202 17.71 -12.38 45.14
C LYS A 202 18.35 -12.50 43.77
N HIS A 203 19.07 -13.60 43.60
CA HIS A 203 19.83 -13.93 42.40
C HIS A 203 18.89 -14.63 41.40
N GLU A 204 18.44 -13.93 40.36
CA GLU A 204 17.89 -14.57 39.17
C GLU A 204 18.62 -14.03 37.94
N HIS A 205 19.07 -14.94 37.08
CA HIS A 205 20.13 -14.72 36.10
C HIS A 205 19.53 -14.62 34.70
N GLU A 206 18.95 -13.46 34.38
CA GLU A 206 18.46 -13.16 33.04
C GLU A 206 19.64 -12.97 32.09
N ARG A 207 20.03 -14.07 31.43
CA ARG A 207 20.86 -14.01 30.23
C ARG A 207 19.97 -13.56 29.08
N ASN A 208 20.23 -12.35 28.57
CA ASN A 208 19.88 -12.04 27.19
C ASN A 208 20.59 -13.06 26.29
N VAL A 209 19.80 -13.87 25.59
CA VAL A 209 20.27 -14.72 24.50
C VAL A 209 19.47 -14.31 23.28
N ASP A 210 20.18 -13.93 22.22
CA ASP A 210 19.60 -13.62 20.93
C ASP A 210 18.93 -14.88 20.36
N GLU A 211 17.59 -14.95 20.39
CA GLU A 211 16.82 -16.01 19.71
C GLU A 211 16.69 -15.70 18.21
N ASP A 212 17.82 -15.72 17.51
CA ASP A 212 17.86 -15.98 16.08
C ASP A 212 17.75 -17.49 15.83
N ASN A 213 16.84 -17.87 14.92
CA ASN A 213 16.59 -19.23 14.42
C ASN A 213 16.15 -20.32 15.43
N GLU A 214 14.83 -20.44 15.61
CA GLU A 214 14.20 -21.77 15.58
C GLU A 214 12.77 -21.69 14.97
N ASP A 215 12.65 -21.88 13.65
CA ASP A 215 11.35 -22.15 12.99
C ASP A 215 10.95 -23.62 13.24
N GLY A 216 10.78 -23.94 14.51
CA GLY A 216 10.38 -25.25 15.02
C GLY A 216 8.86 -25.37 15.03
N SER A 217 8.32 -26.23 14.15
CA SER A 217 6.90 -26.56 14.10
C SER A 217 6.36 -27.08 15.44
N SER A 218 5.77 -26.19 16.24
CA SER A 218 4.87 -26.59 17.32
C SER A 218 3.68 -25.63 17.37
N ALA A 219 2.51 -26.12 16.95
CA ALA A 219 1.24 -25.40 17.02
C ALA A 219 0.69 -25.40 18.46
N VAL A 220 1.47 -24.84 19.39
CA VAL A 220 0.98 -24.55 20.74
C VAL A 220 -0.08 -23.46 20.62
N PRO A 221 -1.33 -23.67 21.12
CA PRO A 221 -2.32 -22.61 21.12
C PRO A 221 -1.86 -21.49 22.05
N GLU A 222 -1.64 -20.29 21.52
CA GLU A 222 -1.56 -19.09 22.37
C GLU A 222 -2.84 -19.03 23.23
N PRO A 223 -2.73 -18.68 24.53
CA PRO A 223 -3.86 -18.69 25.44
C PRO A 223 -5.00 -17.83 24.90
N ALA A 224 -6.19 -18.42 24.80
CA ALA A 224 -7.34 -17.80 24.15
C ALA A 224 -7.65 -16.43 24.75
N VAL A 225 -7.40 -15.39 23.96
CA VAL A 225 -7.62 -13.98 24.35
C VAL A 225 -9.05 -13.83 24.87
N SER A 226 -9.20 -13.34 26.10
CA SER A 226 -10.51 -13.21 26.74
C SER A 226 -11.47 -12.40 25.85
N LYS A 227 -12.77 -12.74 25.85
CA LYS A 227 -13.78 -12.06 25.00
C LYS A 227 -13.71 -10.54 25.15
N THR A 228 -13.57 -10.05 26.38
CA THR A 228 -13.41 -8.63 26.72
C THR A 228 -12.14 -8.00 26.10
N GLN A 229 -11.02 -8.73 26.10
CA GLN A 229 -9.76 -8.26 25.50
C GLN A 229 -9.81 -8.29 23.97
N ALA A 230 -10.42 -9.31 23.37
CA ALA A 230 -10.68 -9.38 21.93
C ALA A 230 -11.58 -8.22 21.46
N GLU A 231 -12.60 -7.87 22.24
CA GLU A 231 -13.43 -6.68 22.00
C GLU A 231 -12.65 -5.37 22.12
N LYS A 232 -11.80 -5.21 23.14
CA LYS A 232 -10.92 -4.04 23.29
C LYS A 232 -9.99 -3.89 22.08
N ILE A 233 -9.33 -4.97 21.66
CA ILE A 233 -8.48 -5.02 20.45
C ILE A 233 -9.29 -4.63 19.21
N ARG A 234 -10.49 -5.18 19.02
CA ARG A 234 -11.40 -4.86 17.90
C ARG A 234 -11.80 -3.38 17.89
N LYS A 235 -12.09 -2.79 19.05
CA LYS A 235 -12.40 -1.35 19.18
C LYS A 235 -11.18 -0.48 18.88
N ALA A 236 -10.00 -0.81 19.39
CA ALA A 236 -8.76 -0.11 19.09
C ALA A 236 -8.43 -0.14 17.59
N ARG A 237 -8.47 -1.32 16.95
CA ARG A 237 -8.26 -1.45 15.49
C ARG A 237 -9.25 -0.63 14.66
N LYS A 238 -10.51 -0.51 15.11
CA LYS A 238 -11.51 0.34 14.44
C LYS A 238 -11.25 1.84 14.59
N LYS A 239 -10.67 2.29 15.72
CA LYS A 239 -10.31 3.69 15.97
C LYS A 239 -8.98 4.11 15.34
N ALA A 240 -8.06 3.17 15.16
CA ALA A 240 -6.74 3.45 14.61
C ALA A 240 -6.81 4.08 13.21
N GLN A 241 -6.05 5.17 13.03
CA GLN A 241 -5.92 5.87 11.76
C GLN A 241 -5.36 4.91 10.71
N VAL A 242 -5.99 4.89 9.54
CA VAL A 242 -5.46 4.23 8.35
C VAL A 242 -4.66 5.26 7.58
N VAL A 243 -3.40 4.96 7.29
CA VAL A 243 -2.49 5.83 6.55
C VAL A 243 -1.94 5.11 5.32
N THR A 244 -1.65 5.89 4.27
CA THR A 244 -0.92 5.43 3.08
C THR A 244 0.50 5.95 3.13
N LYS A 245 1.49 5.10 2.84
CA LYS A 245 2.92 5.46 2.79
C LYS A 245 3.59 4.81 1.56
N HIS A 246 4.58 5.50 1.01
CA HIS A 246 5.36 5.03 -0.15
C HIS A 246 6.80 4.77 0.30
N ILE A 247 7.00 3.68 1.05
CA ILE A 247 8.24 3.38 1.77
C ILE A 247 8.72 1.95 1.49
N ASP A 248 10.02 1.73 1.70
CA ASP A 248 10.60 0.39 1.65
C ASP A 248 9.98 -0.50 2.75
N ILE A 249 9.58 -1.71 2.37
CA ILE A 249 9.06 -2.76 3.27
C ILE A 249 9.91 -4.03 3.21
N ILE A 250 11.03 -4.00 2.49
CA ILE A 250 11.97 -5.12 2.36
C ILE A 250 12.84 -5.17 3.62
N ARG A 251 13.44 -4.03 3.99
CA ARG A 251 14.36 -3.89 5.13
C ARG A 251 13.66 -4.02 6.48
N ASP A 252 14.40 -4.50 7.49
CA ASP A 252 13.90 -4.71 8.85
C ASP A 252 13.35 -3.45 9.52
N ASP A 253 13.89 -2.27 9.22
CA ASP A 253 13.46 -0.98 9.79
C ASP A 253 11.94 -0.78 9.74
N PHE A 254 11.31 -1.12 8.62
CA PHE A 254 9.85 -1.00 8.46
C PHE A 254 9.09 -1.86 9.48
N TRP A 255 9.58 -3.07 9.72
CA TRP A 255 8.96 -4.10 10.55
C TRP A 255 9.25 -3.87 12.04
N SER A 256 10.48 -3.53 12.39
CA SER A 256 10.92 -3.26 13.77
C SER A 256 10.24 -2.03 14.36
N GLN A 257 9.95 -1.01 13.54
CA GLN A 257 9.13 0.14 13.93
C GLN A 257 7.63 -0.20 14.13
N ARG A 258 7.16 -1.39 13.72
CA ARG A 258 5.74 -1.76 13.63
C ARG A 258 5.44 -3.14 14.26
N PRO A 259 5.84 -3.40 15.52
CA PRO A 259 5.70 -4.71 16.17
C PRO A 259 4.24 -5.19 16.32
N TRP A 260 3.24 -4.30 16.20
CA TRP A 260 1.83 -4.66 16.16
C TRP A 260 1.42 -5.46 14.91
N LEU A 261 2.19 -5.39 13.81
CA LEU A 261 1.92 -6.18 12.60
C LEU A 261 2.19 -7.68 12.84
N ARG A 262 3.27 -8.02 13.57
CA ARG A 262 3.62 -9.40 13.95
C ARG A 262 2.82 -9.92 15.14
N SER A 263 2.65 -9.09 16.18
CA SER A 263 1.98 -9.49 17.44
C SER A 263 0.46 -9.40 17.39
N GLY A 264 -0.11 -8.66 16.44
CA GLY A 264 -1.54 -8.39 16.33
C GLY A 264 -2.13 -7.53 17.46
N LYS A 265 -1.32 -7.15 18.46
CA LYS A 265 -1.71 -6.33 19.60
C LYS A 265 -1.58 -4.85 19.19
N PRO A 266 -2.68 -4.07 19.16
CA PRO A 266 -2.62 -2.62 18.96
C PRO A 266 -1.66 -1.95 19.93
N GLY A 267 -0.86 -1.00 19.46
CA GLY A 267 -0.23 -0.01 20.32
C GLY A 267 -1.26 0.99 20.85
N GLU A 268 -0.82 2.04 21.54
CA GLU A 268 -1.73 3.11 21.96
C GLU A 268 -2.12 3.96 20.75
N THR A 269 -3.41 4.20 20.54
CA THR A 269 -3.86 5.15 19.52
C THR A 269 -3.69 6.56 20.08
N GLY A 270 -2.93 7.42 19.40
CA GLY A 270 -2.93 8.86 19.70
C GLY A 270 -4.36 9.39 19.69
N GLY A 271 -4.72 10.14 20.74
CA GLY A 271 -6.03 10.77 20.91
C GLY A 271 -6.05 12.19 20.37
#